data_AF-A0A355DK20-F1
#
_entry.id   AF-A0A355DK20-F1
#
_cell.length_a   1.000
_cell.length_b   1.000
_cell.length_c   1.000
_cell.angle_alpha   90.00
_cell.angle_beta   90.00
_cell.angle_gamma   90.00
#
_symmetry.space_group_name_H-M   'P 1'
#
loop_
_entity.id
_entity.type
_entity.pdbx_description
1 polymer ?
#
loop_
_entity_poly.entity_id
_entity_poly.type
_entity_poly.pdbx_seq_one_letter_code
_entity_poly.pdbx_strand_id
1 'polypeptide(L)' 'MFCEQCEQTASGQGCHQWGACGKSPEVNALQDLLIYCLRGLSQVALKARELGQTTHDVDVFTCEALFATMTNV' A
#
# COMPACT_ATOMS: atom_id res chain seq x y z
N MET A 1 -0.68 -3.74 14.83
CA MET A 1 -1.00 -3.63 13.39
C MET A 1 -2.51 -3.59 13.23
N PHE A 2 -3.00 -3.22 12.04
CA PHE A 2 -4.37 -3.48 11.63
C PHE A 2 -4.35 -3.80 10.14
N CYS A 3 -4.81 -5.00 9.77
CA CYS A 3 -4.87 -5.42 8.37
C CYS A 3 -6.09 -6.29 8.15
N GLU A 4 -6.94 -5.90 7.22
CA GLU A 4 -8.20 -6.57 6.88
C GLU A 4 -8.33 -6.89 5.39
N GLN A 5 -7.22 -6.85 4.65
CA GLN A 5 -7.25 -6.89 3.18
C GLN A 5 -7.56 -8.27 2.57
N CYS A 6 -7.36 -9.36 3.32
CA CYS A 6 -7.56 -10.72 2.82
C CYS A 6 -8.72 -11.42 3.52
N GLU A 7 -9.26 -12.46 2.89
CA GLU A 7 -10.36 -13.25 3.44
C GLU A 7 -9.96 -13.96 4.76
N GLN A 8 -8.69 -14.33 4.90
CA GLN A 8 -8.18 -15.12 6.04
C GLN A 8 -7.88 -14.29 7.30
N THR A 9 -8.40 -13.08 7.44
CA THR A 9 -8.09 -12.22 8.60
C THR A 9 -8.43 -12.90 9.92
N ALA A 10 -7.66 -12.58 10.98
CA ALA A 10 -7.88 -13.17 12.29
C ALA A 10 -9.32 -12.93 12.77
N SER A 11 -10.02 -14.02 13.11
CA SER A 11 -11.42 -14.02 13.56
C SER A 11 -12.42 -13.33 12.60
N GLY A 12 -12.05 -13.13 11.33
CA GLY A 12 -12.87 -12.43 10.33
C GLY A 12 -13.12 -10.94 10.61
N GLN A 13 -12.35 -10.32 11.51
CA GLN A 13 -12.53 -8.91 11.91
C GLN A 13 -11.27 -8.05 11.66
N GLY A 14 -10.12 -8.68 11.43
CA GLY A 14 -8.85 -7.99 11.19
C GLY A 14 -7.69 -8.58 12.00
N CYS A 15 -6.48 -8.44 11.46
CA CYS A 15 -5.26 -8.87 12.13
C CYS A 15 -4.71 -7.73 13.02
N HIS A 16 -4.72 -7.92 14.34
CA HIS A 16 -4.29 -6.89 15.31
C HIS A 16 -2.89 -7.09 15.89
N GLN A 17 -2.52 -8.35 16.15
CA GLN A 17 -1.23 -8.73 16.75
C GLN A 17 -0.25 -9.34 15.74
N TRP A 18 -0.74 -10.17 14.83
CA TRP A 18 0.04 -10.79 13.76
C TRP A 18 -0.89 -11.08 12.57
N GLY A 19 -0.39 -11.02 11.35
CA GLY A 19 -1.15 -11.39 10.16
C GLY A 19 -1.41 -12.89 10.11
N ALA A 20 -2.64 -13.31 9.79
CA ALA A 20 -2.93 -14.73 9.57
C ALA A 20 -2.09 -15.34 8.43
N CYS A 21 -1.66 -14.50 7.47
CA CYS A 21 -0.71 -14.85 6.41
C CYS A 21 0.77 -14.83 6.83
N GLY A 22 1.08 -14.55 8.10
CA GLY A 22 2.45 -14.47 8.61
C GLY A 22 3.07 -13.06 8.59
N LYS A 23 2.37 -12.05 8.05
CA LYS A 23 2.84 -10.65 8.05
C LYS A 23 3.07 -10.14 9.48
N SER A 24 4.28 -9.65 9.77
CA SER A 24 4.61 -9.10 11.09
C SER A 24 4.05 -7.67 11.25
N PRO A 25 3.88 -7.18 12.49
CA PRO A 25 3.48 -5.81 12.74
C PRO A 25 4.41 -4.76 12.14
N GLU A 26 5.72 -5.02 12.11
CA GLU A 26 6.72 -4.13 11.52
C GLU A 26 6.55 -4.03 10.01
N VAL A 27 6.36 -5.16 9.32
CA VAL A 27 6.08 -5.17 7.88
C VAL A 27 4.76 -4.46 7.59
N ASN A 28 3.72 -4.68 8.40
CA ASN A 28 2.46 -3.97 8.25
C ASN A 28 2.63 -2.46 8.37
N ALA A 29 3.36 -2.00 9.39
CA ALA A 29 3.59 -0.57 9.60
C ALA A 29 4.34 0.06 8.41
N LEU A 30 5.30 -0.66 7.81
CA LEU A 30 6.00 -0.19 6.61
C LEU A 30 5.08 -0.16 5.38
N GLN A 31 4.22 -1.17 5.19
CA GLN A 31 3.25 -1.16 4.09
C GLN A 31 2.21 -0.04 4.27
N ASP A 32 1.72 0.20 5.49
CA ASP A 32 0.82 1.32 5.80
C ASP A 32 1.50 2.67 5.49
N LEU A 33 2.76 2.84 5.89
CA LEU A 33 3.55 4.03 5.60
C LEU A 33 3.78 4.21 4.10
N LEU A 34 4.07 3.13 3.36
CA LEU A 34 4.22 3.17 1.91
C LEU A 34 2.93 3.66 1.23
N ILE A 35 1.77 3.10 1.60
CA ILE A 35 0.47 3.55 1.09
C ILE A 35 0.23 5.03 1.42
N TYR A 36 0.58 5.48 2.64
CA TYR A 36 0.48 6.88 3.02
C TYR A 36 1.34 7.78 2.11
N CYS A 37 2.60 7.41 1.87
CA CYS A 37 3.49 8.14 0.97
C CYS A 37 2.97 8.18 -0.47
N LEU A 38 2.43 7.06 -0.99
CA LEU A 38 1.86 7.00 -2.33
C LEU A 38 0.64 7.93 -2.49
N ARG A 39 -0.17 8.12 -1.43
CA ARG A 39 -1.26 9.13 -1.43
C ARG A 39 -0.74 10.57 -1.48
N GLY A 40 0.45 10.82 -0.92
CA GLY A 40 1.13 12.12 -1.07
C GLY A 40 1.67 12.32 -2.48
N LEU A 41 2.35 11.29 -3.02
CA LEU A 41 2.90 11.29 -4.38
C LEU A 41 1.80 11.49 -5.44
N SER A 42 0.63 10.86 -5.25
CA SER A 42 -0.48 10.96 -6.20
C SER A 42 -0.97 12.39 -6.40
N GLN A 43 -0.96 13.22 -5.36
CA GLN A 43 -1.34 14.64 -5.46
C GLN A 43 -0.40 15.40 -6.39
N VAL A 44 0.92 15.16 -6.26
CA VAL A 44 1.94 15.78 -7.11
C VAL A 44 1.82 15.26 -8.54
N ALA A 45 1.66 13.96 -8.74
CA ALA A 45 1.52 13.35 -10.06
C ALA A 45 0.27 13.85 -10.79
N LEU A 46 -0.86 13.98 -10.10
CA LEU A 46 -2.09 14.55 -10.67
C LEU A 46 -1.87 16.01 -11.08
N LYS A 47 -1.22 16.82 -10.24
CA LYS A 47 -0.94 18.21 -10.60
C LYS A 47 0.01 18.34 -11.79
N ALA A 48 1.03 17.48 -11.87
CA ALA A 48 1.94 17.43 -13.00
C ALA A 48 1.20 17.13 -14.32
N ARG A 49 0.26 16.18 -14.30
CA ARG A 49 -0.59 15.87 -15.46
C ARG A 49 -1.44 17.05 -15.91
N GLU A 50 -2.04 17.81 -14.98
CA GLU A 50 -2.79 19.04 -15.32
C GLU A 50 -1.93 20.09 -16.03
N LEU A 51 -0.62 20.13 -15.71
CA LEU A 51 0.35 21.04 -16.33
C LEU A 51 0.96 20.48 -17.62
N GLY A 52 0.46 19.36 -18.14
CA GLY A 52 0.94 18.73 -19.36
C GLY A 52 2.27 17.97 -19.21
N GLN A 53 2.71 17.69 -17.97
CA GLN A 53 3.91 16.89 -17.72
C GLN A 53 3.60 15.40 -17.81
N THR A 54 4.54 14.61 -18.35
CA THR A 54 4.47 13.15 -18.33
C THR A 54 4.80 12.60 -16.95
N THR A 55 4.09 11.55 -16.53
CA THR A 55 4.23 10.91 -15.20
C THR A 55 4.46 9.41 -15.28
N HIS A 56 4.82 8.87 -16.45
CA HIS A 56 4.86 7.42 -16.68
C HIS A 56 5.68 6.65 -15.63
N ASP A 57 6.90 7.09 -15.33
CA ASP A 57 7.75 6.41 -14.34
C ASP A 57 7.14 6.43 -12.94
N VAL A 58 6.45 7.52 -12.59
CA VAL A 58 5.72 7.65 -11.31
C VAL A 58 4.51 6.72 -11.29
N ASP A 59 3.79 6.60 -12.41
CA ASP A 59 2.64 5.71 -12.54
C ASP A 59 3.09 4.23 -12.41
N VAL A 60 4.17 3.83 -13.07
CA VAL A 60 4.77 2.48 -12.97
C VAL A 60 5.21 2.20 -11.54
N PHE A 61 6.00 3.09 -10.93
CA PHE A 61 6.44 2.94 -9.55
C PHE A 61 5.26 2.81 -8.58
N THR A 62 4.20 3.60 -8.79
CA THR A 62 3.00 3.53 -7.95
C THR A 62 2.33 2.16 -8.06
N CYS A 63 2.23 1.59 -9.26
CA CYS A 63 1.69 0.24 -9.46
C CYS A 63 2.54 -0.84 -8.80
N GLU A 64 3.86 -0.79 -8.96
CA GLU A 64 4.78 -1.75 -8.35
C GLU A 64 4.75 -1.68 -6.82
N ALA A 65 4.76 -0.46 -6.27
CA ALA A 65 4.69 -0.23 -4.84
C ALA A 65 3.35 -0.67 -4.24
N LEU A 66 2.22 -0.44 -4.92
CA LEU A 66 0.92 -0.97 -4.51
C LEU A 66 0.92 -2.51 -4.53
N PHE A 67 1.46 -3.12 -5.59
CA PHE A 67 1.53 -4.57 -5.72
C PHE A 67 2.33 -5.21 -4.59
N ALA A 68 3.43 -4.59 -4.16
CA ALA A 68 4.24 -5.03 -3.02
C ALA A 68 3.52 -5.00 -1.65
N THR A 69 2.32 -4.41 -1.57
CA THR A 69 1.49 -4.43 -0.34
C THR A 69 0.42 -5.53 -0.33
N MET A 70 0.27 -6.24 -1.46
CA MET A 70 -0.68 -7.34 -1.58
C MET A 70 -0.32 -8.51 -0.67
N THR A 71 -1.31 -9.36 -0.40
CA THR A 71 -1.11 -10.52 0.47
C THR A 71 -0.16 -11.51 -0.17
N ASN A 72 0.89 -11.91 0.56
CA ASN A 72 1.92 -12.88 0.14
C ASN A 72 2.77 -12.45 -1.07
N VAL A 73 2.98 -11.15 -1.20
CA VAL A 73 4.07 -10.57 -2.00
C VAL A 73 5.17 -10.13 -1.06
#